data_AF-A0A256LEB2-F1
#
_entry.id   AF-A0A256LEB2-F1
#
_cell.length_a   1.000
_cell.length_b   1.000
_cell.length_c   1.000
_cell.angle_alpha   90.00
_cell.angle_beta   90.00
_cell.angle_gamma   90.00
#
_symmetry.space_group_name_H-M   'P 1'
#
loop_
_entity.id
_entity.type
_entity.pdbx_description
1 polymer ?
#
loop_
_entity_poly.entity_id
_entity_poly.type
_entity_poly.pdbx_seq_one_letter_code
_entity_poly.pdbx_strand_id
1 'polypeptide(L)'
;MNKSIKQFSQCLRHKVRVVIIKQWKLSKRIYTNLMRINKTLRCDFSDEDIPKVANSRLGWYKRSRGHVINFLLSPKVLGTKEADRSGLVDPLKYYLTRKELQM
;
A
#
# COMPACT_ATOMS: atom_id res chain seq x y z
N MET A 1 18.81 -8.59 14.32
CA MET A 1 18.19 -7.25 14.12
C MET A 1 17.35 -7.14 12.85
N ASN A 2 17.87 -7.56 11.69
CA ASN A 2 17.22 -7.34 10.39
C ASN A 2 15.86 -8.06 10.21
N LYS A 3 15.68 -9.26 10.78
CA LYS A 3 14.41 -10.02 10.70
C LYS A 3 13.24 -9.30 11.38
N SER A 4 13.44 -8.80 12.60
CA SER A 4 12.41 -8.11 13.39
C SER A 4 11.98 -6.79 12.75
N ILE A 5 12.94 -5.99 12.25
CA ILE A 5 12.64 -4.71 11.57
C ILE A 5 11.94 -4.95 10.23
N LYS A 6 12.32 -5.99 9.48
CA LYS A 6 11.65 -6.37 8.24
C LYS A 6 10.19 -6.76 8.48
N GLN A 7 9.93 -7.57 9.51
CA GLN A 7 8.57 -7.97 9.90
C GLN A 7 7.74 -6.77 10.38
N PHE A 8 8.33 -5.89 11.19
CA PHE A 8 7.69 -4.65 11.62
C PHE A 8 7.32 -3.77 10.42
N SER A 9 8.26 -3.55 9.50
CA SER A 9 8.04 -2.72 8.31
C SER A 9 6.93 -3.27 7.41
N GLN A 10 6.86 -4.60 7.26
CA GLN A 10 5.76 -5.26 6.55
C GLN A 10 4.41 -5.05 7.27
N CYS A 11 4.37 -5.22 8.59
CA CYS A 11 3.17 -5.00 9.41
C CYS A 11 2.67 -3.55 9.34
N LEU A 12 3.57 -2.57 9.47
CA LEU A 12 3.25 -1.15 9.38
C LEU A 12 2.61 -0.81 8.04
N ARG A 13 3.20 -1.26 6.92
CA ARG A 13 2.64 -1.02 5.58
C ARG A 13 1.26 -1.64 5.42
N HIS A 14 1.03 -2.83 5.97
CA HIS A 14 -0.30 -3.42 5.94
C HIS A 14 -1.32 -2.56 6.72
N LYS A 15 -0.96 -2.06 7.89
CA LYS A 15 -1.82 -1.13 8.65
C LYS A 15 -2.12 0.15 7.86
N VAL A 16 -1.13 0.73 7.17
CA VAL A 16 -1.33 1.91 6.30
C VAL A 16 -2.33 1.59 5.17
N ARG A 17 -2.20 0.44 4.50
CA ARG A 17 -3.16 0.01 3.48
C ARG A 17 -4.58 -0.13 4.04
N VAL A 18 -4.71 -0.72 5.23
CA VAL A 18 -6.01 -0.83 5.91
C VAL A 18 -6.62 0.55 6.15
N VAL A 19 -5.82 1.52 6.59
CA VAL A 19 -6.30 2.91 6.78
C VAL A 19 -6.73 3.52 5.46
N ILE A 20 -5.93 3.41 4.40
CA ILE A 20 -6.26 3.95 3.06
C ILE A 20 -7.60 3.38 2.55
N ILE A 21 -7.76 2.05 2.60
CA ILE A 21 -9.00 1.40 2.16
C ILE A 21 -10.19 1.82 3.03
N LYS A 22 -9.98 1.94 4.35
CA LYS A 22 -11.01 2.40 5.29
C LYS A 22 -11.42 3.86 5.05
N GLN A 23 -10.49 4.73 4.65
CA GLN A 23 -10.79 6.12 4.27
C GLN A 23 -11.71 6.18 3.04
N TRP A 24 -11.57 5.26 2.09
CA TRP A 24 -12.43 5.23 0.91
C TRP A 24 -13.84 4.71 1.19
N LYS A 25 -14.02 3.88 2.24
CA LYS A 25 -15.26 3.36 2.88
C LYS A 25 -16.30 2.69 1.96
N LEU A 26 -16.68 3.34 0.86
CA LEU A 26 -17.62 2.89 -0.16
C LEU A 26 -16.91 2.08 -1.25
N SER A 27 -17.49 0.95 -1.66
CA SER A 27 -16.95 0.09 -2.72
C SER A 27 -16.69 0.85 -4.02
N LYS A 28 -17.61 1.75 -4.43
CA LYS A 28 -17.44 2.60 -5.61
C LYS A 28 -16.19 3.49 -5.51
N ARG A 29 -15.91 4.06 -4.33
CA ARG A 29 -14.73 4.89 -4.10
C ARG A 29 -13.45 4.05 -4.10
N ILE A 30 -13.47 2.87 -3.48
CA ILE A 30 -12.35 1.92 -3.53
C ILE A 30 -12.02 1.55 -4.98
N TYR A 31 -13.03 1.18 -5.76
CA TYR A 31 -12.88 0.86 -7.18
C TYR A 31 -12.27 2.02 -7.98
N THR A 32 -12.87 3.22 -7.91
CA THR A 32 -12.40 4.37 -8.68
C THR A 32 -10.97 4.76 -8.32
N ASN A 33 -10.61 4.73 -7.04
CA ASN A 33 -9.25 5.07 -6.62
C ASN A 33 -8.24 4.01 -7.04
N LEU A 34 -8.56 2.72 -6.90
CA LEU A 34 -7.68 1.65 -7.36
C LEU A 34 -7.52 1.67 -8.89
N MET A 35 -8.59 1.91 -9.66
CA MET A 35 -8.50 2.05 -11.12
C MET A 35 -7.65 3.25 -11.54
N ARG A 36 -7.74 4.38 -10.83
CA ARG A 36 -6.86 5.53 -11.09
C ARG A 36 -5.41 5.15 -10.89
N ILE A 37 -5.08 4.50 -9.77
CA ILE A 37 -3.71 4.03 -9.50
C ILE A 37 -3.26 3.01 -10.56
N ASN A 38 -4.13 2.07 -10.94
CA ASN A 38 -3.87 1.07 -11.98
C ASN A 38 -3.46 1.72 -13.31
N LYS A 39 -4.23 2.73 -13.75
CA LYS A 39 -3.97 3.49 -14.97
C LYS A 39 -2.68 4.31 -14.88
N THR A 40 -2.47 5.01 -13.77
CA THR A 40 -1.26 5.83 -13.55
C THR A 40 0.00 4.97 -13.58
N LEU A 41 -0.05 3.78 -12.98
CA LEU A 41 1.07 2.86 -12.94
C LEU A 41 1.16 1.94 -14.17
N ARG A 42 0.24 2.07 -15.14
CA ARG A 42 0.12 1.21 -16.32
C ARG A 42 0.18 -0.28 -15.97
N CYS A 43 -0.61 -0.67 -14.98
CA CYS A 43 -0.70 -2.06 -14.55
C CYS A 43 -1.87 -2.77 -15.24
N ASP A 44 -1.69 -4.06 -15.53
CA ASP A 44 -2.65 -4.86 -16.31
C ASP A 44 -3.67 -5.59 -15.43
N PHE A 45 -4.08 -4.99 -14.29
CA PHE A 45 -5.21 -5.56 -13.54
C PHE A 45 -6.48 -5.45 -14.37
N SER A 46 -7.17 -6.58 -14.50
CA SER A 46 -8.38 -6.70 -15.30
C SER A 46 -9.54 -5.88 -14.71
N ASP A 47 -10.53 -5.62 -15.55
CA ASP A 47 -11.78 -4.98 -15.13
C ASP A 47 -12.56 -5.84 -14.12
N GLU A 48 -12.19 -7.10 -13.88
CA GLU A 48 -12.76 -7.94 -12.83
C GLU A 48 -11.95 -7.93 -11.51
N ASP A 49 -10.63 -7.79 -11.58
CA ASP A 49 -9.74 -7.90 -10.40
C ASP A 49 -10.03 -6.82 -9.36
N ILE A 50 -10.19 -5.58 -9.81
CA ILE A 50 -10.39 -4.43 -8.93
C ILE A 50 -11.81 -4.42 -8.35
N PRO A 51 -12.90 -4.65 -9.13
CA PRO A 51 -14.24 -4.80 -8.57
C PRO A 51 -14.39 -5.94 -7.56
N LYS A 52 -13.73 -7.10 -7.77
CA LYS A 52 -13.73 -8.21 -6.80
C LYS A 52 -13.21 -7.76 -5.43
N VAL A 53 -12.13 -6.98 -5.42
CA VAL A 53 -11.55 -6.44 -4.18
C VAL A 53 -12.42 -5.35 -3.58
N ALA A 54 -12.93 -4.44 -4.40
CA ALA A 54 -13.75 -3.32 -3.95
C ALA A 54 -15.05 -3.79 -3.30
N ASN A 55 -15.73 -4.78 -3.89
CA ASN A 55 -17.03 -5.30 -3.44
C ASN A 55 -16.93 -6.50 -2.49
N SER A 56 -15.71 -6.92 -2.12
CA SER A 56 -15.51 -8.02 -1.18
C SER A 56 -16.31 -7.81 0.11
N ARG A 57 -16.83 -8.88 0.73
CA ARG A 57 -17.46 -8.82 2.07
C ARG A 57 -16.45 -9.02 3.21
N LEU A 58 -15.17 -9.16 2.88
CA LEU A 58 -14.10 -9.33 3.88
C LEU A 58 -13.93 -8.05 4.70
N GLY A 59 -13.62 -8.22 5.99
CA GLY A 59 -13.24 -7.12 6.87
C GLY A 59 -11.99 -6.39 6.37
N TRP A 60 -11.82 -5.13 6.75
CA TRP A 60 -10.79 -4.23 6.19
C TRP A 60 -9.37 -4.78 6.27
N TYR A 61 -9.03 -5.44 7.37
CA TYR A 61 -7.73 -6.08 7.57
C TYR A 61 -7.49 -7.17 6.53
N LYS A 62 -8.41 -8.15 6.41
CA LYS A 62 -8.27 -9.27 5.46
C LYS A 62 -8.35 -8.79 4.00
N ARG A 63 -9.24 -7.84 3.70
CA ARG A 63 -9.39 -7.23 2.36
C ARG A 63 -8.09 -6.57 1.88
N SER A 64 -7.37 -5.91 2.78
CA SER A 64 -6.13 -5.17 2.46
C SER A 64 -4.89 -6.06 2.31
N ARG A 65 -5.05 -7.39 2.42
CA ARG A 65 -3.95 -8.37 2.27
C ARG A 65 -3.90 -9.00 0.88
N GLY A 66 -4.87 -8.70 0.00
CA GLY A 66 -4.96 -9.28 -1.35
C GLY A 66 -3.86 -8.79 -2.31
N HIS A 67 -3.60 -9.58 -3.35
CA HIS A 67 -2.56 -9.32 -4.37
C HIS A 67 -2.70 -7.93 -5.01
N VAL A 68 -3.90 -7.59 -5.49
CA VAL A 68 -4.21 -6.29 -6.12
C VAL A 68 -3.84 -5.13 -5.21
N ILE A 69 -4.26 -5.18 -3.94
CA ILE A 69 -3.96 -4.13 -2.96
C ILE A 69 -2.46 -4.07 -2.65
N ASN A 70 -1.80 -5.21 -2.49
CA ASN A 70 -0.37 -5.24 -2.19
C ASN A 70 0.47 -4.66 -3.34
N PHE A 71 0.04 -4.85 -4.58
CA PHE A 71 0.70 -4.35 -5.78
C PHE A 71 0.42 -2.85 -5.99
N LEU A 72 -0.86 -2.47 -6.03
CA LEU A 72 -1.27 -1.08 -6.29
C LEU A 72 -0.90 -0.15 -5.12
N LEU A 73 -0.92 -0.63 -3.88
CA LEU A 73 -0.41 0.09 -2.70
C LEU A 73 0.93 -0.49 -2.26
N SER A 74 1.83 -0.79 -3.21
CA SER A 74 3.17 -1.29 -2.90
C SER A 74 4.01 -0.24 -2.14
N PRO A 75 5.10 -0.64 -1.46
CA PRO A 75 5.97 0.29 -0.75
C PRO A 75 6.51 1.41 -1.66
N LYS A 76 6.78 1.08 -2.94
CA LYS A 76 7.24 2.04 -3.94
C LYS A 76 6.19 3.11 -4.23
N VAL A 77 4.94 2.69 -4.41
CA VAL A 77 3.82 3.61 -4.65
C VAL A 77 3.55 4.47 -3.43
N LEU A 78 3.49 3.87 -2.24
CA LEU A 78 3.27 4.60 -0.99
C LEU A 78 4.40 5.58 -0.68
N GLY A 79 5.64 5.27 -1.07
CA GLY A 79 6.81 6.13 -0.91
C GLY A 79 6.96 7.21 -1.98
N THR A 80 6.05 7.28 -2.96
CA THR A 80 6.11 8.30 -4.02
C THR A 80 5.74 9.67 -3.44
N LYS A 81 6.60 10.66 -3.65
CA LYS A 81 6.31 12.06 -3.31
C LYS A 81 5.44 12.64 -4.42
N GLU A 82 4.35 13.29 -4.03
CA GLU A 82 3.43 13.95 -4.97
C GLU A 82 3.20 15.38 -4.51
N ALA A 83 3.69 16.34 -5.30
CA ALA A 83 3.70 17.76 -4.95
C ALA A 83 4.20 18.00 -3.51
N ASP A 84 3.35 18.56 -2.65
CA ASP A 84 3.65 18.88 -1.25
C ASP A 84 3.48 17.67 -0.31
N ARG A 85 2.86 16.58 -0.77
CA ARG A 85 2.65 15.38 0.04
C ARG A 85 3.91 14.52 0.05
N SER A 86 4.49 14.35 1.23
CA SER A 86 5.57 13.40 1.45
C SER A 86 5.09 11.95 1.26
N GLY A 87 5.93 11.14 0.63
CA GLY A 87 5.70 9.70 0.54
C GLY A 87 5.94 9.02 1.89
N LEU A 88 5.34 7.84 2.07
CA LEU A 88 5.57 6.99 3.23
C LEU A 88 7.04 6.55 3.27
N VAL A 89 7.75 6.95 4.32
CA VAL A 89 9.13 6.52 4.56
C VAL A 89 9.17 5.01 4.83
N ASP A 90 10.06 4.28 4.15
CA ASP A 90 10.30 2.87 4.45
C ASP A 90 11.13 2.74 5.74
N PRO A 91 10.58 2.20 6.85
CA PRO A 91 11.29 2.15 8.12
C PRO A 91 12.57 1.33 8.01
N LEU A 92 12.56 0.22 7.27
CA LEU A 92 13.73 -0.64 7.11
C LEU A 92 14.87 0.14 6.46
N LYS A 93 14.57 0.87 5.38
CA LYS A 93 15.56 1.70 4.68
C LYS A 93 16.09 2.79 5.60
N TYR A 94 15.21 3.48 6.33
CA TYR A 94 15.58 4.54 7.27
C TYR A 94 16.59 4.07 8.32
N TYR A 95 16.34 2.90 8.94
CA TYR A 95 17.25 2.35 9.95
C TYR A 95 18.58 1.87 9.36
N LEU A 96 18.58 1.28 8.17
CA LEU A 96 19.81 0.80 7.53
C LEU A 96 20.73 1.96 7.13
N THR A 97 20.17 3.01 6.51
CA THR A 97 20.94 4.19 6.10
C THR A 97 21.54 4.93 7.31
N ARG A 98 20.82 5.02 8.43
CA ARG A 98 21.38 5.61 9.66
C ARG A 98 22.61 4.83 10.15
N LYS A 99 22.59 3.50 10.06
CA LYS A 99 23.70 2.66 10.51
C LYS A 99 24.95 2.85 9.64
N GLU A 100 24.77 3.05 8.34
CA GLU A 100 25.85 3.32 7.38
C GLU A 100 26.51 4.68 7.60
N LEU A 101 25.74 5.71 7.99
CA LEU A 101 26.25 7.05 8.28
C LEU A 101 27.00 7.17 9.63
N GLN A 102 26.92 6.14 10.48
CA GLN A 102 27.59 6.08 11.79
C GLN A 102 28.88 5.26 11.77
N MET A 103 29.21 4.64 10.62
CA MET A 103 30.49 3.98 10.37
C MET A 103 31.39 4.91 9.54
#